data_AF-A2DS99-F1
#
_entry.id   AF-A2DS99-F1
#
_cell.length_a   1.000
_cell.length_b   1.000
_cell.length_c   1.000
_cell.angle_alpha   90.00
_cell.angle_beta   90.00
_cell.angle_gamma   90.00
#
_symmetry.space_group_name_H-M   'P 1'
#
loop_
_entity.id
_entity.type
_entity.pdbx_description
1 polymer ?
#
loop_
_entity_poly.entity_id
_entity_poly.type
_entity_poly.pdbx_seq_one_letter_code
_entity_poly.pdbx_strand_id
1 'polypeptide(L)'
;MSTEQVSNTLYIKRINDNVSINQLILHVFAYFSPYGQIIDISASKAIKKRGQAWVTYQNIESAINAKRDLNGIYIFSTPISIQFAKKRNINTLKLNGTYNSYGRRKEIIQDNEVRKLTTGPIPYHWDIDMGGDDEEVTEMVRPLVQKISQEIVEETPKVTLQAPNKILFIQNIPENTDKAVLDFLFGQFPGFVEVRTLPGKQTIAFVEYKTEEQSAVAIQELNGFEIENHHLTIQFSK
;
A
#
# COMPACT_ATOMS: atom_id res chain seq x y z
N MET A 1 30.97 -20.80 -9.31
CA MET A 1 29.52 -20.62 -9.04
C MET A 1 29.38 -19.70 -7.83
N SER A 2 28.88 -18.49 -8.02
CA SER A 2 28.65 -17.56 -6.91
C SER A 2 27.49 -18.08 -6.05
N THR A 3 27.78 -18.54 -4.83
CA THR A 3 26.77 -18.99 -3.87
C THR A 3 25.92 -17.78 -3.45
N GLU A 4 24.67 -17.73 -3.91
CA GLU A 4 23.73 -16.71 -3.47
C GLU A 4 23.36 -16.92 -2.00
N GLN A 5 23.60 -15.92 -1.16
CA GLN A 5 23.21 -15.97 0.23
C GLN A 5 21.69 -15.82 0.34
N VAL A 6 21.04 -16.84 0.92
CA VAL A 6 19.59 -16.83 1.15
C VAL A 6 19.24 -15.80 2.22
N SER A 7 18.18 -15.03 1.98
CA SER A 7 17.67 -14.03 2.92
C SER A 7 16.15 -13.96 2.87
N ASN A 8 15.52 -13.48 3.96
CA ASN A 8 14.08 -13.29 4.05
C ASN A 8 13.58 -12.16 3.13
N THR A 9 14.47 -11.26 2.71
CA THR A 9 14.14 -10.14 1.83
C THR A 9 14.52 -10.46 0.40
N LEU A 10 13.54 -10.39 -0.48
CA LEU A 10 13.71 -10.48 -1.92
C LEU A 10 13.91 -9.10 -2.52
N TYR A 11 14.84 -9.02 -3.45
CA TYR A 11 15.14 -7.86 -4.25
C TYR A 11 14.62 -8.08 -5.66
N ILE A 12 13.67 -7.26 -6.07
CA ILE A 12 13.03 -7.30 -7.38
C ILE A 12 13.65 -6.22 -8.25
N LYS A 13 14.05 -6.60 -9.46
CA LYS A 13 14.60 -5.73 -10.51
C LYS A 13 13.70 -5.77 -11.74
N ARG A 14 13.90 -4.78 -12.62
CA ARG A 14 13.27 -4.70 -13.94
C ARG A 14 11.75 -4.50 -13.84
N ILE A 15 11.35 -3.67 -12.89
CA ILE A 15 9.97 -3.22 -12.73
C ILE A 15 9.73 -1.99 -13.63
N ASN A 16 8.53 -1.87 -14.18
CA ASN A 16 8.11 -0.69 -14.92
C ASN A 16 7.99 0.57 -14.02
N ASP A 17 8.75 1.61 -14.34
CA ASP A 17 8.83 2.87 -13.58
C ASP A 17 7.62 3.80 -13.80
N ASN A 18 6.89 3.58 -14.89
CA ASN A 18 5.76 4.43 -15.27
C ASN A 18 4.55 4.21 -14.35
N VAL A 19 4.53 3.12 -13.58
CA VAL A 19 3.41 2.75 -12.71
C VAL A 19 3.47 3.54 -11.39
N SER A 20 2.32 3.87 -10.81
CA SER A 20 2.26 4.51 -9.49
C SER A 20 2.84 3.58 -8.40
N ILE A 21 3.51 4.14 -7.38
CA ILE A 21 4.12 3.32 -6.30
C ILE A 21 3.04 2.48 -5.61
N ASN A 22 1.87 3.07 -5.38
CA ASN A 22 0.77 2.40 -4.69
C ASN A 22 0.23 1.21 -5.49
N GLN A 23 0.03 1.35 -6.81
CA GLN A 23 -0.38 0.23 -7.65
C GLN A 23 0.71 -0.83 -7.73
N LEU A 24 1.99 -0.43 -7.81
CA LEU A 24 3.09 -1.39 -7.80
C LEU A 24 3.09 -2.21 -6.50
N ILE A 25 2.96 -1.55 -5.35
CA ILE A 25 2.91 -2.22 -4.04
C ILE A 25 1.72 -3.16 -3.97
N LEU A 26 0.54 -2.75 -4.44
CA LEU A 26 -0.67 -3.58 -4.43
C LEU A 26 -0.50 -4.83 -5.29
N HIS A 27 0.01 -4.71 -6.52
CA HIS A 27 0.23 -5.87 -7.38
C HIS A 27 1.33 -6.79 -6.85
N VAL A 28 2.42 -6.22 -6.34
CA VAL A 28 3.48 -7.01 -5.68
C VAL A 28 2.88 -7.74 -4.48
N PHE A 29 2.07 -7.10 -3.64
CA PHE A 29 1.40 -7.76 -2.53
C PHE A 29 0.48 -8.90 -3.02
N ALA A 30 -0.31 -8.68 -4.06
CA ALA A 30 -1.22 -9.68 -4.63
C ALA A 30 -0.46 -10.95 -5.10
N TYR A 31 0.65 -10.78 -5.82
CA TYR A 31 1.44 -11.92 -6.30
C TYR A 31 2.25 -12.62 -5.21
N PHE A 32 2.74 -11.87 -4.20
CA PHE A 32 3.67 -12.38 -3.19
C PHE A 32 2.96 -12.90 -1.93
N SER A 33 1.70 -12.51 -1.68
CA SER A 33 0.93 -12.95 -0.51
C SER A 33 0.66 -14.47 -0.41
N PRO A 34 0.46 -15.24 -1.50
CA PRO A 34 0.17 -16.67 -1.39
C PRO A 34 1.33 -17.50 -0.84
N TYR A 35 2.56 -17.00 -0.94
CA TYR A 35 3.77 -17.73 -0.53
C TYR A 35 4.11 -17.55 0.95
N GLY A 36 3.53 -16.55 1.62
CA GLY A 36 3.71 -16.33 3.05
C GLY A 36 3.45 -14.91 3.52
N GLN A 37 3.53 -14.73 4.83
CA GLN A 37 3.30 -13.44 5.48
C GLN A 37 4.43 -12.45 5.17
N ILE A 38 4.05 -11.32 4.59
CA ILE A 38 4.94 -10.21 4.24
C ILE A 38 4.99 -9.24 5.42
N ILE A 39 6.19 -8.90 5.88
CA ILE A 39 6.44 -7.90 6.91
C ILE A 39 6.39 -6.50 6.32
N ASP A 40 7.02 -6.31 5.16
CA ASP A 40 7.26 -4.99 4.59
C ASP A 40 7.52 -5.07 3.08
N ILE A 41 6.98 -4.10 2.35
CA ILE A 41 7.19 -3.89 0.91
C ILE A 41 7.70 -2.47 0.71
N SER A 42 8.93 -2.36 0.23
CA SER A 42 9.58 -1.06 -0.02
C SER A 42 9.83 -0.87 -1.51
N ALA A 43 9.21 0.15 -2.10
CA ALA A 43 9.45 0.60 -3.46
C ALA A 43 9.54 2.14 -3.47
N SER A 44 10.38 2.69 -4.35
CA SER A 44 10.56 4.14 -4.44
C SER A 44 10.78 4.58 -5.89
N LYS A 45 10.22 5.73 -6.26
CA LYS A 45 10.42 6.37 -7.57
C LYS A 45 11.68 7.23 -7.65
N ALA A 46 12.47 7.31 -6.58
CA ALA A 46 13.72 8.07 -6.60
C ALA A 46 14.63 7.55 -7.74
N ILE A 47 15.35 8.43 -8.41
CA ILE A 47 16.14 8.10 -9.63
C ILE A 47 17.09 6.91 -9.44
N LYS A 48 17.67 6.75 -8.24
CA LYS A 48 18.56 5.61 -7.90
C LYS A 48 17.82 4.32 -7.53
N LYS A 49 16.55 4.42 -7.17
CA LYS A 49 15.69 3.35 -6.61
C LYS A 49 14.51 2.98 -7.50
N ARG A 50 14.30 3.71 -8.60
CA ARG A 50 13.33 3.34 -9.63
C ARG A 50 13.69 1.98 -10.22
N GLY A 51 12.68 1.23 -10.60
CA GLY A 51 12.76 -0.09 -11.25
C GLY A 51 13.09 -1.21 -10.28
N GLN A 52 13.02 -0.91 -8.99
CA GLN A 52 13.49 -1.75 -7.91
C GLN A 52 12.48 -1.78 -6.76
N ALA A 53 12.30 -2.97 -6.18
CA ALA A 53 11.51 -3.15 -4.98
C ALA A 53 12.16 -4.17 -4.05
N TRP A 54 11.84 -4.07 -2.77
CA TRP A 54 12.21 -5.04 -1.75
C TRP A 54 10.95 -5.59 -1.09
N VAL A 55 10.86 -6.91 -1.02
CA VAL A 55 9.77 -7.63 -0.34
C VAL A 55 10.38 -8.43 0.79
N THR A 56 9.96 -8.16 2.02
CA THR A 56 10.48 -8.85 3.21
C THR A 56 9.45 -9.81 3.75
N TYR A 57 9.76 -11.10 3.72
CA TYR A 57 8.94 -12.12 4.36
C TYR A 57 9.31 -12.31 5.82
N GLN A 58 8.35 -12.82 6.59
CA GLN A 58 8.62 -13.32 7.93
C GLN A 58 9.51 -14.57 7.89
N ASN A 59 9.16 -15.53 7.04
CA ASN A 59 9.85 -16.81 6.92
C ASN A 59 10.82 -16.82 5.72
N ILE A 60 11.96 -17.52 5.89
CA ILE A 60 12.97 -17.69 4.84
C ILE A 60 12.43 -18.59 3.72
N GLU A 61 11.71 -19.65 4.08
CA GLU A 61 11.16 -20.63 3.13
C GLU A 61 10.16 -20.00 2.17
N SER A 62 9.32 -19.09 2.66
CA SER A 62 8.41 -18.28 1.85
C SER A 62 9.16 -17.48 0.78
N ALA A 63 10.31 -16.90 1.14
CA ALA A 63 11.14 -16.15 0.19
C ALA A 63 11.78 -17.07 -0.87
N ILE A 64 12.17 -18.29 -0.50
CA ILE A 64 12.72 -19.28 -1.45
C ILE A 64 11.65 -19.71 -2.46
N ASN A 65 10.45 -20.05 -1.98
CA ASN A 65 9.34 -20.48 -2.83
C ASN A 65 8.88 -19.35 -3.76
N ALA A 66 8.67 -18.14 -3.21
CA ALA A 66 8.30 -16.97 -4.00
C ALA A 66 9.33 -16.65 -5.08
N LYS A 67 10.65 -16.73 -4.78
CA LYS A 67 11.68 -16.51 -5.79
C LYS A 67 11.63 -17.57 -6.90
N ARG A 68 11.42 -18.84 -6.55
CA ARG A 68 11.40 -19.92 -7.55
C ARG A 68 10.25 -19.74 -8.54
N ASP A 69 9.07 -19.40 -8.03
CA ASP A 69 7.84 -19.44 -8.81
C ASP A 69 7.51 -18.09 -9.47
N LEU A 70 7.95 -16.96 -8.90
CA LEU A 70 7.68 -15.61 -9.42
C LEU A 70 8.83 -15.00 -10.22
N ASN A 71 9.99 -15.65 -10.32
CA ASN A 71 11.10 -15.10 -11.09
C ASN A 71 10.84 -15.23 -12.60
N GLY A 72 10.83 -14.10 -13.31
CA GLY A 72 10.54 -14.03 -14.75
C GLY A 72 9.08 -13.79 -15.10
N ILE A 73 8.19 -13.58 -14.11
CA ILE A 73 6.79 -13.24 -14.40
C ILE A 73 6.68 -11.84 -14.99
N TYR A 74 5.60 -11.60 -15.74
CA TYR A 74 5.32 -10.29 -16.31
C TYR A 74 4.48 -9.46 -15.34
N ILE A 75 5.05 -8.38 -14.83
CA ILE A 75 4.33 -7.35 -14.08
C ILE A 75 4.27 -6.09 -14.94
N PHE A 76 3.07 -5.61 -15.26
CA PHE A 76 2.83 -4.44 -16.11
C PHE A 76 3.65 -4.45 -17.42
N SER A 77 3.60 -5.58 -18.12
CA SER A 77 4.29 -5.81 -19.40
C SER A 77 5.82 -5.86 -19.32
N THR A 78 6.39 -5.93 -18.12
CA THR A 78 7.84 -6.11 -17.91
C THR A 78 8.14 -7.42 -17.19
N PRO A 79 9.05 -8.27 -17.71
CA PRO A 79 9.45 -9.48 -17.01
C PRO A 79 10.34 -9.10 -15.83
N ILE A 80 9.90 -9.42 -14.61
CA ILE A 80 10.65 -9.09 -13.40
C ILE A 80 11.76 -10.11 -13.14
N SER A 81 12.84 -9.65 -12.51
CA SER A 81 13.92 -10.52 -12.04
C SER A 81 14.04 -10.44 -10.52
N ILE A 82 14.01 -11.58 -9.85
CA ILE A 82 14.04 -11.68 -8.39
C ILE A 82 15.38 -12.24 -7.94
N GLN A 83 16.01 -11.57 -6.98
CA GLN A 83 17.27 -11.97 -6.35
C GLN A 83 17.11 -11.93 -4.82
N PHE A 84 17.96 -12.65 -4.08
CA PHE A 84 18.03 -12.47 -2.64
C PHE A 84 18.70 -11.14 -2.30
N ALA A 85 18.17 -10.42 -1.31
CA ALA A 85 18.78 -9.17 -0.86
C ALA A 85 20.11 -9.46 -0.14
N LYS A 86 21.15 -8.71 -0.51
CA LYS A 86 22.48 -8.81 0.11
C LYS A 86 22.50 -8.26 1.55
N LYS A 87 21.69 -7.24 1.81
CA LYS A 87 21.57 -6.59 3.13
C LYS A 87 20.25 -6.98 3.76
N ARG A 88 20.28 -7.29 5.06
CA ARG A 88 19.06 -7.56 5.85
C ARG A 88 18.24 -6.29 6.00
N ASN A 89 16.91 -6.41 5.89
CA ASN A 89 16.00 -5.29 6.14
C ASN A 89 16.06 -4.88 7.61
N ILE A 90 16.04 -3.57 7.84
CA ILE A 90 16.02 -2.94 9.16
C ILE A 90 14.82 -3.41 9.98
N ASN A 91 13.65 -3.55 9.34
CA ASN A 91 12.43 -3.95 10.03
C ASN A 91 12.50 -5.39 10.56
N THR A 92 13.17 -6.30 9.84
CA THR A 92 13.48 -7.65 10.35
C THR A 92 14.40 -7.61 11.57
N LEU A 93 15.38 -6.70 11.59
CA LEU A 93 16.26 -6.53 12.76
C LEU A 93 15.49 -6.00 13.97
N LYS A 94 14.51 -5.11 13.75
CA LYS A 94 13.66 -4.55 14.82
C LYS A 94 12.78 -5.64 15.42
N LEU A 95 12.13 -6.44 14.57
CA LEU A 95 11.29 -7.56 15.02
C LEU A 95 12.10 -8.64 15.76
N ASN A 96 13.32 -8.91 15.30
CA ASN A 96 14.20 -9.90 15.95
C ASN A 96 14.98 -9.32 17.14
N GLY A 97 14.74 -8.08 17.57
CA GLY A 97 15.42 -7.45 18.71
C GLY A 97 16.92 -7.20 18.52
N THR A 98 17.44 -7.28 17.29
CA THR A 98 18.87 -7.11 16.97
C THR A 98 19.17 -5.76 16.30
N TYR A 99 18.18 -4.88 16.26
CA TYR A 99 18.30 -3.55 15.67
C TYR A 99 19.03 -2.59 16.60
N ASN A 100 20.13 -2.02 16.11
CA ASN A 100 20.81 -0.90 16.75
C ASN A 100 20.35 0.40 16.06
N SER A 101 19.57 1.22 16.77
CA SER A 101 19.07 2.52 16.28
C SER A 101 20.16 3.56 16.04
N TYR A 102 21.36 3.37 16.60
CA TYR A 102 22.45 4.35 16.57
C TYR A 102 23.52 4.07 15.50
N GLY A 103 23.28 3.14 14.56
CA GLY A 103 24.15 2.94 13.39
C GLY A 103 25.58 2.46 13.68
N ARG A 104 25.98 2.23 14.94
CA ARG A 104 27.28 1.65 15.27
C ARG A 104 27.28 0.18 14.86
N ARG A 105 28.03 -0.09 13.78
CA ARG A 105 28.42 -1.43 13.32
C ARG A 105 28.89 -2.20 14.56
N LYS A 106 28.25 -3.34 14.87
CA LYS A 106 28.47 -4.17 16.09
C LYS A 106 29.91 -4.07 16.61
N GLU A 107 30.13 -3.18 17.58
CA GLU A 107 31.22 -3.37 18.53
C GLU A 107 30.61 -4.16 19.68
N ILE A 108 31.22 -5.30 20.00
CA ILE A 108 30.87 -6.07 21.18
C ILE A 108 31.32 -5.20 22.35
N ILE A 109 30.38 -4.46 22.95
CA ILE A 109 30.63 -3.59 24.10
C ILE A 109 30.96 -4.51 25.27
N GLN A 110 32.12 -4.33 25.91
CA GLN A 110 32.49 -5.12 27.10
C GLN A 110 31.60 -4.72 28.30
N ASP A 111 31.25 -5.70 29.14
CA ASP A 111 30.27 -5.56 30.24
C ASP A 111 30.54 -4.40 31.21
N ASN A 112 31.80 -3.97 31.36
CA ASN A 112 32.18 -2.84 32.21
C ASN A 112 31.72 -1.47 31.66
N GLU A 113 31.49 -1.37 30.36
CA GLU A 113 31.08 -0.12 29.70
C GLU A 113 29.55 0.03 29.67
N VAL A 114 28.83 -1.10 29.63
CA VAL A 114 27.36 -1.15 29.76
C VAL A 114 26.91 -0.60 31.12
N ARG A 115 27.60 -0.98 32.21
CA ARG A 115 27.28 -0.50 33.57
C ARG A 115 27.40 1.03 33.72
N LYS A 116 28.32 1.67 32.98
CA LYS A 116 28.44 3.14 33.01
C LYS A 116 27.32 3.85 32.24
N LEU A 117 26.78 3.21 31.19
CA LEU A 117 25.70 3.75 30.37
C LEU A 117 24.30 3.56 30.99
N THR A 118 24.09 2.52 31.79
CA THR A 118 22.78 2.21 32.40
C THR A 118 22.52 2.92 33.74
N THR A 119 23.49 3.67 34.27
CA THR A 119 23.37 4.37 35.57
C THR A 119 22.99 5.85 35.41
N GLY A 120 22.47 6.24 34.24
CA GLY A 120 21.89 7.57 33.99
C GLY A 120 20.38 7.49 33.76
N PRO A 121 19.62 8.57 34.01
CA PRO A 121 18.18 8.60 33.76
C PRO A 121 17.90 8.39 32.27
N ILE A 122 16.91 7.54 31.97
CA ILE A 122 16.51 7.18 30.61
C ILE A 122 15.96 8.44 29.91
N PRO A 123 16.56 8.90 28.80
CA PRO A 123 16.05 10.06 28.07
C PRO A 123 14.69 9.73 27.45
N TYR A 124 13.69 10.55 27.79
CA TYR A 124 12.44 10.61 27.07
C TYR A 124 12.68 11.28 25.71
N HIS A 125 11.98 10.77 24.70
CA HIS A 125 11.90 11.26 23.33
C HIS A 125 12.87 10.66 22.30
N TRP A 126 12.23 10.12 21.26
CA TRP A 126 12.76 9.60 20.02
C TRP A 126 13.16 10.77 19.15
N ASP A 127 14.44 11.13 19.09
CA ASP A 127 14.95 11.99 18.02
C ASP A 127 15.37 11.13 16.83
N ILE A 128 14.52 11.14 15.80
CA ILE A 128 14.97 10.99 14.43
C ILE A 128 15.40 12.39 14.00
N ASP A 129 16.69 12.67 14.07
CA ASP A 129 17.27 13.81 13.35
C ASP A 129 18.58 13.37 12.65
N MET A 130 18.51 13.27 11.32
CA MET A 130 19.70 13.36 10.48
C MET A 130 19.82 14.84 10.11
N GLY A 131 20.78 15.50 10.74
CA GLY A 131 21.04 16.92 10.54
C GLY A 131 21.22 17.32 9.09
N GLY A 132 20.53 18.40 8.74
CA GLY A 132 20.94 19.38 7.74
C GLY A 132 20.79 20.73 8.41
N ASP A 133 21.91 21.45 8.54
CA ASP A 133 22.04 22.79 9.11
C ASP A 133 20.97 23.75 8.55
N ASP A 134 20.33 24.55 9.42
CA ASP A 134 19.78 25.90 9.16
C ASP A 134 18.89 26.35 10.36
N GLU A 135 19.54 26.81 11.43
CA GLU A 135 18.90 27.19 12.71
C GLU A 135 18.09 28.51 12.66
N GLU A 136 18.02 29.22 11.52
CA GLU A 136 17.29 30.49 11.40
C GLU A 136 15.89 30.38 10.75
N VAL A 137 15.47 29.21 10.25
CA VAL A 137 14.20 29.06 9.50
C VAL A 137 12.99 28.82 10.42
N THR A 138 13.21 28.49 11.69
CA THR A 138 12.18 27.97 12.62
C THR A 138 11.16 29.03 13.09
N GLU A 139 11.50 30.31 13.09
CA GLU A 139 10.61 31.36 13.60
C GLU A 139 9.69 32.01 12.54
N MET A 140 10.00 31.87 11.24
CA MET A 140 9.17 32.45 10.17
C MET A 140 8.07 31.51 9.66
N VAL A 141 8.14 30.21 9.98
CA VAL A 141 7.24 29.18 9.42
C VAL A 141 5.96 28.98 10.25
N ARG A 142 5.95 29.34 11.55
CA ARG A 142 4.79 29.18 12.44
C ARG A 142 3.51 29.91 11.98
N PRO A 143 3.53 31.17 11.53
CA PRO A 143 2.31 31.84 11.07
C PRO A 143 1.88 31.42 9.65
N LEU A 144 2.79 30.84 8.84
CA LEU A 144 2.48 30.40 7.48
C LEU A 144 1.72 29.05 7.47
N VAL A 145 2.09 28.12 8.36
CA VAL A 145 1.43 26.80 8.52
C VAL A 145 -0.01 26.94 9.01
N GLN A 146 -0.31 27.95 9.83
CA GLN A 146 -1.67 28.25 10.29
C GLN A 146 -2.58 28.73 9.16
N LYS A 147 -2.03 29.49 8.19
CA LYS A 147 -2.74 29.98 7.00
C LYS A 147 -2.94 28.89 5.94
N ILE A 148 -1.92 28.06 5.71
CA ILE A 148 -1.97 26.95 4.74
C ILE A 148 -2.99 25.87 5.16
N SER A 149 -3.25 25.72 6.47
CA SER A 149 -4.25 24.77 6.99
C SER A 149 -5.70 25.15 6.68
N GLN A 150 -5.98 26.35 6.15
CA GLN A 150 -7.33 26.79 5.79
C GLN A 150 -7.60 26.80 4.26
N GLU A 151 -6.57 26.63 3.42
CA GLU A 151 -6.72 26.76 1.94
C GLU A 151 -6.35 25.51 1.12
N ILE A 152 -5.96 24.37 1.72
CA ILE A 152 -5.74 23.12 0.97
C ILE A 152 -6.86 22.12 1.27
N VAL A 153 -7.94 22.20 0.48
CA VAL A 153 -8.89 21.11 0.26
C VAL A 153 -8.70 20.64 -1.20
N GLU A 154 -8.84 19.32 -1.43
CA GLU A 154 -8.81 18.59 -2.73
C GLU A 154 -7.39 18.24 -3.24
N GLU A 155 -6.96 17.02 -3.52
CA GLU A 155 -7.63 15.76 -3.90
C GLU A 155 -6.83 14.54 -3.38
N THR A 156 -7.38 13.77 -2.46
CA THR A 156 -7.06 12.35 -2.28
C THR A 156 -8.38 11.61 -2.04
N PRO A 157 -8.69 10.51 -2.74
CA PRO A 157 -9.95 9.81 -2.55
C PRO A 157 -9.96 9.14 -1.17
N LYS A 158 -10.67 9.76 -0.24
CA LYS A 158 -11.02 9.20 1.07
C LYS A 158 -12.01 8.04 0.84
N VAL A 159 -11.56 6.80 0.99
CA VAL A 159 -12.48 5.67 1.22
C VAL A 159 -13.07 5.89 2.60
N THR A 160 -14.25 6.50 2.61
CA THR A 160 -15.02 6.72 3.83
C THR A 160 -15.70 5.39 4.14
N LEU A 161 -15.29 4.73 5.23
CA LEU A 161 -16.01 3.58 5.78
C LEU A 161 -17.39 4.06 6.25
N GLN A 162 -18.34 4.06 5.32
CA GLN A 162 -19.73 4.35 5.60
C GLN A 162 -20.38 3.08 6.17
N ALA A 163 -21.21 3.25 7.20
CA ALA A 163 -21.97 2.17 7.80
C ALA A 163 -22.79 1.45 6.70
N PRO A 164 -23.00 0.14 6.81
CA PRO A 164 -23.72 -0.63 5.80
C PRO A 164 -25.08 0.03 5.52
N ASN A 165 -25.35 0.29 4.25
CA ASN A 165 -26.57 0.93 3.81
C ASN A 165 -27.16 0.11 2.65
N LYS A 166 -28.49 0.04 2.60
CA LYS A 166 -29.21 -0.67 1.54
C LYS A 166 -29.05 0.00 0.16
N ILE A 167 -28.60 1.25 0.11
CA ILE A 167 -28.33 1.99 -1.13
C ILE A 167 -26.83 2.04 -1.39
N LEU A 168 -26.45 1.65 -2.60
CA LEU A 168 -25.10 1.70 -3.12
C LEU A 168 -24.92 2.90 -4.04
N PHE A 169 -23.76 3.53 -3.91
CA PHE A 169 -23.30 4.61 -4.76
C PHE A 169 -22.20 4.11 -5.66
N ILE A 170 -22.43 4.18 -6.97
CA ILE A 170 -21.50 3.74 -8.00
C ILE A 170 -20.88 4.97 -8.63
N GLN A 171 -19.56 4.96 -8.75
CA GLN A 171 -18.76 5.96 -9.41
C GLN A 171 -17.91 5.32 -10.51
N ASN A 172 -17.44 6.17 -11.43
CA ASN A 172 -16.56 5.78 -12.53
C ASN A 172 -17.24 4.84 -13.55
N ILE A 173 -18.53 5.09 -13.82
CA ILE A 173 -19.27 4.39 -14.87
C ILE A 173 -18.89 4.99 -16.24
N PRO A 174 -18.64 4.19 -17.29
CA PRO A 174 -18.44 4.70 -18.64
C PRO A 174 -19.66 5.48 -19.12
N GLU A 175 -19.46 6.60 -19.83
CA GLU A 175 -20.57 7.39 -20.40
C GLU A 175 -21.42 6.57 -21.38
N ASN A 176 -20.86 5.53 -21.99
CA ASN A 176 -21.56 4.64 -22.91
C ASN A 176 -22.36 3.51 -22.22
N THR A 177 -22.40 3.47 -20.87
CA THR A 177 -23.10 2.41 -20.14
C THR A 177 -24.55 2.77 -19.88
N ASP A 178 -25.46 2.02 -20.50
CA ASP A 178 -26.90 2.16 -20.31
C ASP A 178 -27.40 1.57 -18.98
N LYS A 179 -28.54 2.10 -18.50
CA LYS A 179 -29.25 1.58 -17.31
C LYS A 179 -29.50 0.07 -17.40
N ALA A 180 -29.79 -0.46 -18.59
CA ALA A 180 -30.05 -1.87 -18.81
C ALA A 180 -28.86 -2.78 -18.46
N VAL A 181 -27.63 -2.31 -18.70
CA VAL A 181 -26.41 -3.05 -18.35
C VAL A 181 -26.22 -3.08 -16.83
N LEU A 182 -26.49 -1.96 -16.16
CA LEU A 182 -26.43 -1.87 -14.70
C LEU A 182 -27.54 -2.72 -14.05
N ASP A 183 -28.75 -2.71 -14.60
CA ASP A 183 -29.84 -3.56 -14.13
C ASP A 183 -29.46 -5.05 -14.24
N PHE A 184 -28.81 -5.46 -15.33
CA PHE A 184 -28.31 -6.84 -15.48
C PHE A 184 -27.19 -7.18 -14.50
N LEU A 185 -26.22 -6.27 -14.33
CA LEU A 185 -25.06 -6.48 -13.47
C LEU A 185 -25.45 -6.53 -11.99
N PHE A 186 -26.35 -5.66 -11.53
CA PHE A 186 -26.76 -5.64 -10.12
C PHE A 186 -27.92 -6.61 -9.86
N GLY A 187 -28.71 -6.96 -10.88
CA GLY A 187 -29.76 -7.97 -10.79
C GLY A 187 -29.26 -9.41 -10.57
N GLN A 188 -27.97 -9.68 -10.76
CA GLN A 188 -27.38 -10.99 -10.44
C GLN A 188 -27.31 -11.26 -8.92
N PHE A 189 -27.39 -10.22 -8.10
CA PHE A 189 -27.35 -10.34 -6.64
C PHE A 189 -28.77 -10.34 -6.05
N PRO A 190 -29.04 -11.19 -5.05
CA PRO A 190 -30.36 -11.26 -4.44
C PRO A 190 -30.68 -9.95 -3.74
N GLY A 191 -31.92 -9.47 -3.91
CA GLY A 191 -32.38 -8.26 -3.23
C GLY A 191 -32.24 -6.96 -4.02
N PHE A 192 -31.82 -7.02 -5.28
CA PHE A 192 -31.84 -5.87 -6.18
C PHE A 192 -33.26 -5.29 -6.31
N VAL A 193 -33.40 -3.97 -6.13
CA VAL A 193 -34.67 -3.25 -6.27
C VAL A 193 -34.67 -2.43 -7.55
N GLU A 194 -33.76 -1.47 -7.68
CA GLU A 194 -33.68 -0.60 -8.85
C GLU A 194 -32.32 0.10 -8.98
N VAL A 195 -31.87 0.33 -10.22
CA VAL A 195 -30.82 1.32 -10.54
C VAL A 195 -31.42 2.68 -10.89
N ARG A 196 -31.01 3.71 -10.15
CA ARG A 196 -31.31 5.11 -10.44
C ARG A 196 -30.07 5.81 -11.01
N THR A 197 -30.13 6.12 -12.30
CA THR A 197 -29.15 6.97 -12.98
C THR A 197 -29.58 8.44 -12.89
N LEU A 198 -28.62 9.37 -12.83
CA LEU A 198 -28.90 10.81 -12.79
C LEU A 198 -28.75 11.43 -14.19
N PRO A 199 -29.80 12.07 -14.74
CA PRO A 199 -29.69 12.74 -16.03
C PRO A 199 -28.71 13.92 -15.90
N GLY A 200 -27.65 13.91 -16.71
CA GLY A 200 -26.58 14.90 -16.71
C GLY A 200 -25.27 14.49 -16.03
N LYS A 201 -25.23 13.33 -15.35
CA LYS A 201 -23.99 12.73 -14.79
C LYS A 201 -23.96 11.23 -15.05
N GLN A 202 -23.54 10.82 -16.24
CA GLN A 202 -23.52 9.42 -16.68
C GLN A 202 -22.45 8.59 -15.96
N THR A 203 -21.51 9.24 -15.28
CA THR A 203 -20.42 8.58 -14.55
C THR A 203 -20.81 8.07 -13.16
N ILE A 204 -22.07 8.28 -12.75
CA ILE A 204 -22.55 8.02 -11.39
C ILE A 204 -23.95 7.41 -11.41
N ALA A 205 -24.17 6.38 -10.59
CA ALA A 205 -25.49 5.77 -10.38
C ALA A 205 -25.72 5.39 -8.92
N PHE A 206 -26.99 5.24 -8.55
CA PHE A 206 -27.41 4.72 -7.26
C PHE A 206 -28.14 3.40 -7.46
N VAL A 207 -27.86 2.41 -6.62
CA VAL A 207 -28.54 1.11 -6.66
C VAL A 207 -29.15 0.82 -5.31
N GLU A 208 -30.46 0.58 -5.29
CA GLU A 208 -31.16 0.19 -4.06
C GLU A 208 -31.29 -1.32 -3.98
N TYR A 209 -30.97 -1.85 -2.79
CA TYR A 209 -31.22 -3.23 -2.40
C TYR A 209 -32.26 -3.27 -1.28
N LYS A 210 -32.85 -4.46 -1.09
CA LYS A 210 -33.87 -4.70 -0.07
C LYS A 210 -33.30 -4.71 1.34
N THR A 211 -32.09 -5.24 1.53
CA THR A 211 -31.39 -5.26 2.83
C THR A 211 -29.95 -4.77 2.72
N GLU A 212 -29.42 -4.27 3.83
CA GLU A 212 -28.02 -3.83 3.96
C GLU A 212 -27.01 -4.98 3.85
N GLU A 213 -27.42 -6.20 4.24
CA GLU A 213 -26.59 -7.40 4.09
C GLU A 213 -26.43 -7.77 2.62
N GLN A 214 -27.51 -7.65 1.83
CA GLN A 214 -27.50 -7.93 0.40
C GLN A 214 -26.69 -6.90 -0.39
N SER A 215 -26.80 -5.63 -0.02
CA SER A 215 -25.99 -4.57 -0.63
C SER A 215 -24.50 -4.74 -0.30
N ALA A 216 -24.15 -5.18 0.92
CA ALA A 216 -22.76 -5.43 1.31
C ALA A 216 -22.10 -6.55 0.49
N VAL A 217 -22.82 -7.64 0.22
CA VAL A 217 -22.35 -8.73 -0.66
C VAL A 217 -22.10 -8.21 -2.07
N ALA A 218 -23.03 -7.41 -2.61
CA ALA A 218 -22.88 -6.81 -3.93
C ALA A 218 -21.68 -5.86 -4.02
N ILE A 219 -21.39 -5.04 -2.98
CA ILE A 219 -20.18 -4.23 -2.94
C ILE A 219 -18.92 -5.10 -2.97
N GLN A 220 -18.86 -6.15 -2.15
CA GLN A 220 -17.65 -6.96 -2.03
C GLN A 220 -17.25 -7.60 -3.37
N GLU A 221 -18.24 -8.01 -4.17
CA GLU A 221 -18.01 -8.68 -5.45
C GLU A 221 -17.90 -7.72 -6.64
N LEU A 222 -18.66 -6.62 -6.64
CA LEU A 222 -18.70 -5.70 -7.79
C LEU A 222 -17.78 -4.49 -7.65
N ASN A 223 -17.21 -4.22 -6.46
CA ASN A 223 -16.29 -3.09 -6.30
C ASN A 223 -14.96 -3.37 -7.01
N GLY A 224 -14.59 -2.51 -7.95
CA GLY A 224 -13.45 -2.69 -8.84
C GLY A 224 -13.77 -3.47 -10.11
N PHE A 225 -15.03 -3.86 -10.33
CA PHE A 225 -15.46 -4.56 -11.54
C PHE A 225 -15.20 -3.70 -12.79
N GLU A 226 -14.63 -4.31 -13.82
CA GLU A 226 -14.19 -3.60 -15.02
C GLU A 226 -15.26 -3.68 -16.13
N ILE A 227 -15.71 -2.52 -16.60
CA ILE A 227 -16.60 -2.38 -17.76
C ILE A 227 -15.91 -1.45 -18.76
N GLU A 228 -15.70 -1.92 -19.98
CA GLU A 228 -15.12 -1.12 -21.07
C GLU A 228 -13.85 -0.34 -20.65
N ASN A 229 -12.90 -1.04 -19.99
CA ASN A 229 -11.66 -0.49 -19.41
C ASN A 229 -11.83 0.52 -18.26
N HIS A 230 -13.00 0.59 -17.62
CA HIS A 230 -13.24 1.41 -16.43
C HIS A 230 -13.53 0.54 -15.22
N HIS A 231 -12.77 0.73 -14.15
CA HIS A 231 -13.04 0.09 -12.86
C HIS A 231 -14.15 0.84 -12.12
N LEU A 232 -15.29 0.19 -11.93
CA LEU A 232 -16.38 0.72 -11.13
C LEU A 232 -15.92 0.87 -9.68
N THR A 233 -16.17 2.02 -9.08
CA THR A 233 -15.95 2.24 -7.64
C THR A 233 -17.30 2.25 -6.95
N ILE A 234 -17.54 1.29 -6.07
CA ILE A 234 -18.82 1.14 -5.38
C ILE A 234 -18.62 1.42 -3.89
N GLN A 235 -19.48 2.26 -3.32
CA GLN A 235 -19.47 2.61 -1.90
C GLN A 235 -20.90 2.58 -1.35
N PHE A 236 -21.05 2.46 -0.03
CA PHE A 236 -22.36 2.71 0.58
C PHE A 236 -22.76 4.17 0.37
N SER A 237 -24.05 4.41 0.14
CA SER A 237 -24.60 5.76 0.11
C SER A 237 -24.65 6.34 1.53
N LYS A 238 -24.46 7.66 1.62
CA LYS A 238 -24.62 8.43 2.85
C LYS A 238 -26.10 8.63 3.21
#